data_AF-A0A962QK22-F1
#
_entry.id   AF-A0A962QK22-F1
#
_cell.length_a   1.000
_cell.length_b   1.000
_cell.length_c   1.000
_cell.angle_alpha   90.00
_cell.angle_beta   90.00
_cell.angle_gamma   90.00
#
_symmetry.space_group_name_H-M   'P 1'
#
loop_
_entity.id
_entity.type
_entity.pdbx_description
1 polymer ?
#
loop_
_entity_poly.entity_id
_entity_poly.type
_entity_poly.pdbx_seq_one_letter_code
_entity_poly.pdbx_strand_id
1 'polypeptide(L)'
;MAEFGKPDVVEEEVDILIVGGGMAACGTGYEIGPWLDAAKAQGVDIKVKLVDKAAMDRSGAVAQGLSAINTYIGSEQDQADYARMVSNDLMGITRDDLAYDLGRHVDESVHPFEEWGL
;
A
#
# COMPACT_ATOMS: atom_id res chain seq x y z
N MET A 1 -26.29 -26.11 -19.66
CA MET A 1 -25.76 -25.25 -18.58
C MET A 1 -24.60 -26.00 -17.95
N ALA A 2 -23.46 -25.36 -17.72
CA ALA A 2 -22.41 -25.98 -16.93
C ALA A 2 -22.87 -26.02 -15.47
N GLU A 3 -22.95 -27.19 -14.86
CA GLU A 3 -23.08 -27.32 -13.41
C GLU A 3 -21.68 -27.18 -12.82
N PHE A 4 -21.46 -26.11 -12.06
CA PHE A 4 -20.30 -26.03 -11.19
C PHE A 4 -20.53 -27.03 -10.05
N GLY A 5 -19.69 -28.07 -9.97
CA GLY A 5 -19.68 -28.96 -8.81
C GLY A 5 -19.42 -28.20 -7.52
N LYS A 6 -19.60 -28.86 -6.36
CA LYS A 6 -19.18 -28.26 -5.09
C LYS A 6 -17.65 -28.08 -5.12
N PRO A 7 -17.14 -26.85 -4.99
CA PRO A 7 -15.69 -26.64 -4.91
C PRO A 7 -15.16 -27.23 -3.60
N ASP A 8 -13.91 -27.67 -3.64
CA ASP A 8 -13.18 -27.96 -2.41
C ASP A 8 -13.00 -26.65 -1.63
N VAL A 9 -13.28 -26.70 -0.32
CA VAL A 9 -13.12 -25.56 0.58
C VAL A 9 -11.80 -25.72 1.33
N VAL A 10 -10.93 -24.72 1.23
CA VAL A 10 -9.68 -24.63 1.99
C VAL A 10 -9.84 -23.51 3.00
N GLU A 11 -9.71 -23.84 4.28
CA GLU A 11 -9.74 -22.88 5.38
C GLU A 11 -8.32 -22.60 5.86
N GLU A 12 -8.01 -21.33 6.09
CA GLU A 12 -6.70 -20.89 6.55
C GLU A 12 -6.83 -19.85 7.65
N GLU A 13 -6.16 -20.11 8.78
CA GLU A 13 -6.08 -19.18 9.90
C GLU A 13 -4.79 -18.37 9.80
N VAL A 14 -4.92 -17.04 9.87
CA VAL A 14 -3.83 -16.05 9.84
C VAL A 14 -4.19 -14.89 10.75
N ASP A 15 -3.19 -14.22 11.31
CA ASP A 15 -3.41 -13.04 12.17
C ASP A 15 -3.68 -11.79 11.33
N ILE A 16 -2.99 -11.67 10.20
CA ILE A 16 -3.12 -10.53 9.28
C ILE A 16 -3.26 -11.06 7.84
N LEU A 17 -4.33 -10.64 7.17
CA LEU A 17 -4.57 -10.93 5.76
C LEU A 17 -4.50 -9.63 4.93
N ILE A 18 -3.59 -9.59 3.97
CA ILE A 18 -3.46 -8.52 2.98
C ILE A 18 -4.12 -8.99 1.68
N VAL A 19 -5.19 -8.29 1.26
CA VAL A 19 -5.96 -8.66 0.06
C VAL A 19 -5.65 -7.69 -1.09
N GLY A 20 -5.05 -8.23 -2.15
CA GLY A 20 -4.57 -7.51 -3.34
C GLY A 20 -3.05 -7.45 -3.40
N GLY A 21 -2.49 -7.42 -4.62
CA GLY A 21 -1.04 -7.38 -4.88
C GLY A 21 -0.54 -6.09 -5.56
N GLY A 22 -1.28 -4.98 -5.45
CA GLY A 22 -0.94 -3.69 -6.05
C GLY A 22 -0.12 -2.78 -5.12
N MET A 23 0.08 -1.51 -5.53
CA MET A 23 0.94 -0.54 -4.84
C MET A 23 0.73 -0.46 -3.32
N ALA A 24 -0.51 -0.31 -2.86
CA ALA A 24 -0.82 -0.19 -1.43
C ALA A 24 -0.47 -1.46 -0.65
N ALA A 25 -0.78 -2.63 -1.21
CA ALA A 25 -0.53 -3.92 -0.55
C ALA A 25 0.95 -4.31 -0.58
N CYS A 26 1.67 -4.00 -1.67
CA CYS A 26 3.12 -4.17 -1.73
C CYS A 26 3.83 -3.27 -0.72
N GLY A 27 3.42 -2.00 -0.58
CA GLY A 27 3.92 -1.11 0.47
C GLY A 27 3.63 -1.65 1.88
N THR A 28 2.42 -2.17 2.11
CA THR A 28 2.06 -2.82 3.39
C THR A 28 2.94 -4.04 3.66
N GLY A 29 3.16 -4.89 2.64
CA GLY A 29 3.99 -6.09 2.75
C GLY A 29 5.48 -5.79 2.98
N TYR A 30 5.97 -4.67 2.44
CA TYR A 30 7.32 -4.16 2.72
C TYR A 30 7.43 -3.65 4.16
N GLU A 31 6.53 -2.72 4.53
CA GLU A 31 6.61 -2.00 5.80
C GLU A 31 6.38 -2.93 7.00
N ILE A 32 5.53 -3.95 6.88
CA ILE A 32 5.18 -4.82 8.01
C ILE A 32 6.37 -5.64 8.54
N GLY A 33 7.39 -5.92 7.71
CA GLY A 33 8.51 -6.81 8.06
C GLY A 33 9.23 -6.44 9.36
N PRO A 34 9.79 -5.23 9.50
CA PRO A 34 10.42 -4.78 10.75
C PRO A 34 9.53 -4.88 11.99
N TRP A 35 8.21 -4.69 11.85
CA TRP A 35 7.25 -4.81 12.95
C TRP A 35 7.04 -6.28 13.35
N LEU A 36 7.03 -7.21 12.39
CA LEU A 36 7.00 -8.65 12.67
C LEU A 36 8.26 -9.09 13.40
N ASP A 37 9.44 -8.60 12.99
CA ASP A 37 10.70 -8.89 13.68
C ASP A 37 10.70 -8.38 15.12
N ALA A 38 10.19 -7.16 15.35
CA ALA A 38 10.04 -6.58 16.67
C ALA A 38 9.05 -7.37 17.55
N ALA A 39 7.91 -7.79 17.00
CA ALA A 39 6.94 -8.64 17.70
C ALA A 39 7.55 -10.00 18.07
N LYS A 40 8.28 -10.61 17.13
CA LYS A 40 8.95 -11.89 17.33
C LYS A 40 10.02 -11.83 18.42
N ALA A 41 10.77 -10.73 18.48
CA ALA A 41 11.74 -10.48 19.56
C ALA A 41 11.07 -10.38 20.96
N GLN A 42 9.79 -10.02 21.01
CA GLN A 42 8.97 -10.00 22.23
C GLN A 42 8.23 -11.32 22.49
N GLY A 43 8.49 -12.36 21.69
CA GLY A 43 7.86 -13.67 21.82
C GLY A 43 6.47 -13.78 21.19
N VAL A 44 6.10 -12.83 20.32
CA VAL A 44 4.84 -12.86 19.57
C VAL A 44 5.13 -13.19 18.10
N ASP A 45 4.71 -14.37 17.65
CA ASP A 45 4.83 -14.79 16.25
C ASP A 45 3.51 -14.48 15.53
N ILE A 46 3.56 -13.57 14.55
CA ILE A 46 2.38 -13.08 13.82
C ILE A 46 2.40 -13.66 12.41
N LYS A 47 1.38 -14.45 12.07
CA LYS A 47 1.23 -15.06 10.76
C LYS A 47 0.54 -14.10 9.80
N VAL A 48 1.29 -13.64 8.80
CA VAL A 48 0.79 -12.75 7.74
C VAL A 48 0.63 -13.52 6.43
N LYS A 49 -0.46 -13.28 5.70
CA LYS A 49 -0.67 -13.78 4.35
C LYS A 49 -1.08 -12.64 3.41
N LEU A 50 -0.44 -12.57 2.26
CA LEU A 50 -0.87 -11.73 1.13
C LEU A 50 -1.47 -12.62 0.05
N VAL A 51 -2.64 -12.21 -0.46
CA VAL A 51 -3.31 -12.88 -1.58
C VAL A 51 -3.55 -11.89 -2.70
N ASP A 52 -3.31 -12.31 -3.94
CA ASP A 52 -3.68 -11.55 -5.12
C ASP A 52 -4.39 -12.44 -6.14
N LYS A 53 -5.32 -11.86 -6.90
CA LYS A 53 -6.07 -12.59 -7.93
C LYS A 53 -5.28 -12.77 -9.23
N ALA A 54 -4.20 -12.00 -9.39
CA ALA A 54 -3.35 -11.99 -10.57
C ALA A 54 -1.91 -12.35 -10.18
N ALA A 55 -0.97 -12.14 -11.10
CA ALA A 55 0.45 -12.26 -10.81
C ALA A 55 0.98 -10.90 -10.32
N MET A 56 1.58 -10.88 -9.13
CA MET A 56 1.99 -9.64 -8.45
C MET A 56 3.04 -8.83 -9.22
N ASP A 57 3.82 -9.47 -10.09
CA ASP A 57 4.82 -8.81 -10.93
C ASP A 57 4.23 -7.71 -11.81
N ARG A 58 2.97 -7.87 -12.25
CA ARG A 58 2.26 -6.94 -13.14
C ARG A 58 0.77 -6.77 -12.81
N SER A 59 0.36 -7.07 -11.57
CA SER A 59 -1.03 -6.88 -11.14
C SER A 59 -1.41 -5.39 -11.00
N GLY A 60 -2.71 -5.09 -11.07
CA GLY A 60 -3.24 -3.77 -10.71
C GLY A 60 -2.99 -2.64 -11.70
N ALA A 61 -3.09 -1.40 -11.23
CA ALA A 61 -3.11 -0.20 -12.06
C ALA A 61 -1.77 0.13 -12.73
N VAL A 62 -0.65 -0.37 -12.18
CA VAL A 62 0.71 -0.09 -12.65
C VAL A 62 1.22 -1.20 -13.57
N ALA A 63 0.34 -2.06 -14.11
CA ALA A 63 0.71 -3.17 -14.99
C ALA A 63 1.58 -2.73 -16.18
N GLN A 64 1.26 -1.60 -16.82
CA GLN A 64 2.03 -1.06 -17.95
C GLN A 64 3.17 -0.12 -17.54
N GLY A 65 3.34 0.12 -16.24
CA GLY A 65 4.13 1.21 -15.70
C GLY A 65 3.36 2.54 -15.69
N LEU A 66 4.03 3.59 -15.21
CA LEU A 66 3.55 4.97 -15.19
C LEU A 66 4.68 5.88 -15.69
N SER A 67 4.30 7.02 -16.28
CA SER A 67 5.27 8.00 -16.78
C SER A 67 5.69 9.05 -15.75
N ALA A 68 5.04 9.08 -14.58
CA ALA A 68 5.34 10.03 -13.51
C ALA A 68 4.90 9.48 -12.15
N ILE A 69 5.53 10.01 -11.09
CA ILE A 69 5.03 9.93 -9.72
C ILE A 69 4.24 11.21 -9.45
N ASN A 70 2.93 11.09 -9.24
CA ASN A 70 2.05 12.25 -9.10
C ASN A 70 2.06 12.89 -7.71
N THR A 71 2.74 12.26 -6.74
CA THR A 71 2.82 12.77 -5.37
C THR A 71 4.25 12.68 -4.89
N TYR A 72 4.90 13.83 -4.84
CA TYR A 72 6.20 14.08 -4.24
C TYR A 72 6.16 15.51 -3.72
N ILE A 73 6.32 15.71 -2.41
CA ILE A 73 6.20 17.02 -1.77
C ILE A 73 7.48 17.82 -2.00
N GLY A 74 8.64 17.17 -1.84
CA GLY A 74 9.95 17.80 -1.95
C GLY A 74 10.28 18.67 -0.73
N SER A 75 11.48 19.24 -0.73
CA SER A 75 12.00 20.02 0.39
C SER A 75 11.44 21.45 0.51
N GLU A 76 10.78 21.95 -0.54
CA GLU A 76 10.33 23.33 -0.63
C GLU A 76 8.85 23.55 -0.29
N GLN A 77 8.05 22.47 -0.29
CA GLN A 77 6.60 22.55 -0.08
C GLN A 77 6.21 22.09 1.33
N ASP A 78 5.19 22.73 1.91
CA ASP A 78 4.60 22.32 3.18
C ASP A 78 3.52 21.24 2.92
N GLN A 79 3.53 20.17 3.71
CA GLN A 79 2.50 19.12 3.67
C GLN A 79 1.10 19.68 3.93
N ALA A 80 0.98 20.79 4.67
CA ALA A 80 -0.29 21.49 4.86
C ALA A 80 -0.79 22.16 3.56
N ASP A 81 0.11 22.63 2.69
CA ASP A 81 -0.27 23.13 1.36
C ASP A 81 -0.77 22.01 0.46
N TYR A 82 -0.15 20.83 0.53
CA TYR A 82 -0.66 19.64 -0.14
C TYR A 82 -2.07 19.27 0.32
N ALA A 83 -2.32 19.21 1.63
CA ALA A 83 -3.66 18.93 2.15
C ALA A 83 -4.70 19.97 1.71
N ARG A 84 -4.34 21.27 1.70
CA ARG A 84 -5.18 22.35 1.17
C ARG A 84 -5.47 22.18 -0.33
N MET A 85 -4.45 21.83 -1.12
CA MET A 85 -4.59 21.56 -2.56
C MET A 85 -5.59 20.41 -2.80
N VAL A 86 -5.43 19.29 -2.08
CA VAL A 86 -6.35 18.14 -2.16
C VAL A 86 -7.77 18.53 -1.76
N SER A 87 -7.93 19.30 -0.68
CA SER A 87 -9.24 19.79 -0.26
C SER A 87 -9.90 20.67 -1.32
N ASN A 88 -9.14 21.58 -1.93
CA ASN A 88 -9.65 22.44 -3.01
C ASN A 88 -10.08 21.63 -4.24
N ASP A 89 -9.31 20.62 -4.64
CA ASP A 89 -9.64 19.75 -5.78
C ASP A 89 -10.92 18.93 -5.52
N LEU A 90 -11.11 18.49 -4.28
CA LEU A 90 -12.28 17.73 -3.83
C LEU A 90 -13.40 18.60 -3.26
N MET A 91 -13.45 19.89 -3.64
CA MET A 91 -14.51 20.83 -3.31
C MET A 91 -14.79 20.99 -1.81
N GLY A 92 -13.74 20.89 -0.99
CA GLY A 92 -13.77 21.07 0.46
C GLY A 92 -14.26 19.86 1.27
N ILE A 93 -14.53 18.71 0.63
CA ILE A 93 -15.04 17.51 1.31
C ILE A 93 -13.92 16.49 1.42
N THR A 94 -13.07 16.68 2.43
CA THR A 94 -11.86 15.88 2.64
C THR A 94 -11.64 15.52 4.10
N ARG A 95 -10.84 14.47 4.31
CA ARG A 95 -10.21 14.17 5.59
C ARG A 95 -8.79 14.72 5.56
N ASP A 96 -8.67 16.01 5.88
CA ASP A 96 -7.41 16.76 5.78
C ASP A 96 -6.32 16.16 6.66
N ASP A 97 -6.70 15.55 7.79
CA ASP A 97 -5.79 14.82 8.66
C ASP A 97 -5.15 13.62 7.96
N LEU A 98 -5.93 12.88 7.15
CA LEU A 98 -5.42 11.74 6.38
C LEU A 98 -4.59 12.20 5.18
N ALA A 99 -4.98 13.29 4.51
CA ALA A 99 -4.22 13.87 3.42
C ALA A 99 -2.86 14.39 3.91
N TYR A 100 -2.83 15.10 5.03
CA TYR A 100 -1.60 15.57 5.66
C TYR A 100 -0.72 14.39 6.12
N ASP A 101 -1.32 13.37 6.73
CA ASP A 101 -0.59 12.18 7.18
C ASP A 101 0.06 11.43 6.01
N LEU A 102 -0.62 11.30 4.87
CA LEU A 102 -0.02 10.79 3.65
C LEU A 102 1.12 11.71 3.17
N GLY A 103 0.86 13.01 3.08
CA GLY A 103 1.82 13.99 2.55
C GLY A 103 3.14 14.01 3.32
N ARG A 104 3.14 13.79 4.64
CA ARG A 104 4.37 13.76 5.45
C ARG A 104 5.18 12.47 5.33
N HIS A 105 4.61 11.41 4.75
CA HIS A 105 5.27 10.10 4.60
C HIS A 105 5.63 9.75 3.15
N VAL A 106 4.92 10.33 2.18
CA VAL A 106 5.02 9.89 0.77
C VAL A 106 6.43 10.01 0.19
N ASP A 107 7.19 11.05 0.55
CA ASP A 107 8.56 11.22 0.07
C ASP A 107 9.51 10.13 0.60
N GLU A 108 9.26 9.60 1.81
CA GLU A 108 9.99 8.47 2.38
C GLU A 108 9.70 7.15 1.65
N SER A 109 8.66 7.09 0.82
CA SER A 109 8.41 5.99 -0.12
C SER A 109 9.03 6.25 -1.49
N VAL A 110 9.14 7.51 -1.92
CA VAL A 110 9.70 7.87 -3.24
C VAL A 110 11.22 7.67 -3.28
N HIS A 111 11.96 8.04 -2.23
CA HIS A 111 13.42 7.88 -2.23
C HIS A 111 13.87 6.41 -2.34
N PRO A 112 13.27 5.44 -1.62
CA PRO A 112 13.58 4.03 -1.84
C PRO A 112 13.25 3.54 -3.26
N PHE A 113 12.20 4.08 -3.92
CA PHE A 113 11.91 3.69 -5.30
C PHE A 113 13.08 4.04 -6.23
N GLU A 114 13.68 5.23 -6.08
CA GLU A 114 14.89 5.62 -6.81
C GLU A 114 16.09 4.70 -6.46
N GLU A 115 16.29 4.41 -5.17
CA GLU A 115 17.36 3.50 -4.72
C GLU A 115 17.21 2.09 -5.31
N TRP A 116 15.98 1.62 -5.48
CA TRP A 116 15.66 0.31 -6.06
C TRP A 116 15.71 0.30 -7.59
N GLY A 117 16.00 1.43 -8.23
CA GLY A 117 16.26 1.54 -9.67
C GLY A 117 15.06 1.93 -10.52
N LEU A 118 14.07 2.63 -9.95
CA LEU A 118 13.06 3.36 -10.72
C LEU A 118 13.68 4.55 -11.47
#